data_AF-A0A2W5Z036-F1
#
_entry.id   AF-A0A2W5Z036-F1
#
_cell.length_a   1.000
_cell.length_b   1.000
_cell.length_c   1.000
_cell.angle_alpha   90.00
_cell.angle_beta   90.00
_cell.angle_gamma   90.00
#
_symmetry.space_group_name_H-M   'P 1'
#
loop_
_entity.id
_entity.type
_entity.pdbx_description
1 polymer ?
#
loop_
_entity_poly.entity_id
_entity_poly.type
_entity_poly.pdbx_seq_one_letter_code
_entity_poly.pdbx_strand_id
1 'polypeptide(L)'
;MQSPAPTAAEEERRPAAILVAYSWDMVRALLALLGALAAFGGQVTVGSRLVSVGLGEQVLAAVSSASFAALLIILATLLTRRHRWVRIAQMVTLGTAIAIGAVSLLLAAVLPGQGLQISALSAVLVLLVDAAVIVAMTGQRVIAWYSVGETRIPAYVVGTIAFWAASSAALIVIQAMR
;
A
#
# COMPACT_ATOMS: atom_id res chain seq x y z
N MET A 1 30.06 -14.79 -2.23
CA MET A 1 29.70 -15.52 -3.47
C MET A 1 28.62 -14.70 -4.18
N GLN A 2 28.93 -14.10 -5.34
CA GLN A 2 27.92 -13.44 -6.16
C GLN A 2 27.03 -14.52 -6.78
N SER A 3 25.73 -14.45 -6.53
CA SER A 3 24.77 -15.30 -7.23
C SER A 3 24.82 -14.96 -8.71
N PRO A 4 24.88 -15.94 -9.63
CA PRO A 4 24.90 -15.66 -11.07
C PRO A 4 23.69 -14.82 -11.45
N ALA A 5 23.89 -13.84 -12.35
CA ALA A 5 22.80 -13.07 -12.92
C ALA A 5 21.79 -14.03 -13.58
N PRO A 6 20.47 -13.79 -13.44
CA PRO A 6 19.47 -14.66 -14.02
C PRO A 6 19.68 -14.73 -15.55
N THR A 7 19.64 -15.94 -16.10
CA THR A 7 19.68 -16.14 -17.55
C THR A 7 18.38 -15.65 -18.18
N ALA A 8 18.41 -15.19 -19.43
CA ALA A 8 17.21 -14.67 -20.13
C ALA A 8 16.02 -15.66 -20.11
N ALA A 9 16.30 -16.97 -20.11
CA ALA A 9 15.29 -18.03 -20.00
C ALA A 9 14.61 -18.10 -18.60
N GLU A 10 15.28 -17.68 -17.54
CA GLU A 10 14.69 -17.54 -16.21
C GLU A 10 13.82 -16.29 -16.11
N GLU A 11 14.19 -15.24 -16.84
CA GLU A 11 13.42 -14.00 -16.95
C GLU A 11 12.10 -14.18 -17.71
N GLU A 12 12.10 -15.07 -18.70
CA GLU A 12 10.93 -15.46 -19.49
C GLU A 12 9.92 -16.33 -18.69
N ARG A 13 10.37 -16.99 -17.61
CA ARG A 13 9.52 -17.80 -16.70
C ARG A 13 9.00 -17.03 -15.49
N ARG A 14 9.04 -15.69 -15.50
CA ARG A 14 8.52 -14.86 -14.40
C ARG A 14 7.03 -15.18 -14.13
N PRO A 15 6.64 -15.47 -12.87
CA PRO A 15 5.24 -15.70 -12.54
C PRO A 15 4.38 -14.48 -12.89
N ALA A 16 3.28 -14.70 -13.62
CA ALA A 16 2.34 -13.63 -14.00
C ALA A 16 1.81 -12.82 -12.81
N ALA A 17 1.71 -13.46 -11.63
CA ALA A 17 1.35 -12.80 -10.37
C ALA A 17 2.26 -11.60 -10.02
N ILE A 18 3.53 -11.63 -10.39
CA ILE A 18 4.47 -10.52 -10.13
C ILE A 18 4.11 -9.32 -11.02
N LEU A 19 3.71 -9.55 -12.27
CA LEU A 19 3.24 -8.49 -13.17
C LEU A 19 1.94 -7.88 -12.65
N VAL A 20 1.01 -8.70 -12.17
CA VAL A 20 -0.25 -8.22 -11.56
C VAL A 20 0.04 -7.34 -10.34
N ALA A 21 0.92 -7.79 -9.43
CA ALA A 21 1.33 -7.00 -8.27
C ALA A 21 1.98 -5.68 -8.69
N TYR A 22 2.90 -5.71 -9.64
CA TYR A 22 3.56 -4.52 -10.19
C TYR A 22 2.54 -3.52 -10.77
N SER A 23 1.65 -3.99 -11.66
CA SER A 23 0.65 -3.13 -12.29
C SER A 23 -0.29 -2.51 -11.26
N TRP A 24 -0.70 -3.28 -10.26
CA TRP A 24 -1.54 -2.79 -9.19
C TRP A 24 -0.84 -1.74 -8.33
N ASP A 25 0.41 -1.98 -7.94
CA ASP A 25 1.22 -1.02 -7.18
C ASP A 25 1.41 0.29 -7.93
N MET A 26 1.63 0.25 -9.25
CA MET A 26 1.74 1.46 -10.08
C MET A 26 0.44 2.26 -10.10
N VAL A 27 -0.71 1.60 -10.26
CA VAL A 27 -2.01 2.27 -10.21
C VAL A 27 -2.21 2.93 -8.83
N ARG A 28 -1.93 2.22 -7.76
CA ARG A 28 -2.05 2.76 -6.39
C ARG A 28 -1.06 3.88 -6.10
N ALA A 29 0.17 3.79 -6.61
CA ALA A 29 1.16 4.84 -6.48
C ALA A 29 0.70 6.12 -7.18
N LEU A 30 0.16 6.02 -8.39
CA LEU A 30 -0.42 7.16 -9.10
C LEU A 30 -1.58 7.77 -8.33
N LEU A 31 -2.51 6.95 -7.84
CA LEU A 31 -3.63 7.42 -7.01
C LEU A 31 -3.14 8.12 -5.74
N ALA A 32 -2.09 7.60 -5.10
CA ALA A 32 -1.50 8.18 -3.91
C ALA A 32 -0.77 9.51 -4.19
N LEU A 33 -0.11 9.65 -5.36
CA LEU A 33 0.45 10.94 -5.78
C LEU A 33 -0.65 11.97 -6.05
N LEU A 34 -1.72 11.56 -6.72
CA LEU A 34 -2.89 12.43 -6.92
C LEU A 34 -3.52 12.82 -5.58
N GLY A 35 -3.64 11.89 -4.63
CA GLY A 35 -4.10 12.16 -3.28
C GLY A 35 -3.19 13.13 -2.52
N ALA A 36 -1.87 13.02 -2.69
CA ALA A 36 -0.91 13.94 -2.08
C ALA A 36 -1.06 15.37 -2.59
N LEU A 37 -1.32 15.54 -3.90
CA LEU A 37 -1.60 16.83 -4.50
C LEU A 37 -2.96 17.38 -4.08
N ALA A 38 -3.98 16.52 -4.04
CA ALA A 38 -5.34 16.89 -3.66
C ALA A 38 -5.44 17.40 -2.21
N ALA A 39 -4.57 16.93 -1.31
CA ALA A 39 -4.54 17.37 0.08
C ALA A 39 -4.38 18.88 0.26
N PHE A 40 -3.73 19.57 -0.69
CA PHE A 40 -3.57 21.02 -0.68
C PHE A 40 -4.79 21.81 -1.20
N GLY A 41 -5.82 21.12 -1.67
CA GLY A 41 -7.09 21.73 -2.10
C GLY A 41 -8.00 22.17 -0.95
N GLY A 42 -7.53 22.12 0.31
CA GLY A 42 -8.33 22.44 1.50
C GLY A 42 -9.17 21.27 2.02
N GLN A 43 -9.25 20.18 1.26
CA GLN A 43 -9.98 18.95 1.61
C GLN A 43 -9.04 17.75 1.49
N VAL A 44 -9.05 16.89 2.51
CA VAL A 44 -8.26 15.65 2.53
C VAL A 44 -9.19 14.46 2.55
N THR A 45 -8.88 13.47 1.72
CA THR A 45 -9.55 12.17 1.80
C THR A 45 -9.03 11.38 3.00
N VAL A 46 -9.84 11.26 4.06
CA VAL A 46 -9.56 10.37 5.20
C VAL A 46 -10.51 9.19 5.13
N GLY A 47 -9.96 7.99 4.95
CA GLY A 47 -10.78 6.80 4.66
C GLY A 47 -11.51 6.95 3.32
N SER A 48 -12.84 7.11 3.37
CA SER A 48 -13.71 7.23 2.18
C SER A 48 -14.32 8.62 1.97
N ARG A 49 -13.92 9.66 2.73
CA ARG A 49 -14.54 11.00 2.66
C ARG A 49 -13.54 12.12 2.52
N LEU A 50 -13.95 13.17 1.80
CA LEU A 50 -13.27 14.47 1.79
C LEU A 50 -13.71 15.28 3.01
N VAL A 51 -12.74 15.61 3.87
CA VAL A 51 -12.98 16.43 5.07
C VAL A 51 -12.14 17.70 4.96
N SER A 52 -12.76 18.84 5.29
CA SER A 52 -12.02 20.11 5.42
C SER A 52 -11.12 20.04 6.65
N VAL A 53 -9.83 20.29 6.45
CA VAL A 53 -8.80 20.06 7.46
C VAL A 53 -7.85 21.24 7.54
N GLY A 54 -7.24 21.44 8.72
CA GLY A 54 -6.24 22.49 8.92
C GLY A 54 -4.96 22.22 8.11
N LEU A 55 -4.13 23.26 7.91
CA LEU A 55 -2.89 23.15 7.12
C LEU A 55 -1.96 22.03 7.61
N GLY A 56 -1.84 21.83 8.92
CA GLY A 56 -1.02 20.74 9.49
C GLY A 56 -1.50 19.35 9.08
N GLU A 57 -2.81 19.12 9.04
CA GLU A 57 -3.43 17.86 8.60
C GLU A 57 -3.28 17.66 7.09
N GLN A 58 -3.37 18.73 6.30
CA GLN A 58 -3.12 18.69 4.86
C GLN A 58 -1.68 18.28 4.55
N VAL A 59 -0.70 18.88 5.23
CA VAL A 59 0.72 18.53 5.08
C VAL A 59 0.96 17.09 5.51
N LEU A 60 0.41 16.67 6.66
CA LEU A 60 0.57 15.29 7.14
C LEU A 60 -0.04 14.29 6.14
N ALA A 61 -1.23 14.57 5.61
CA ALA A 61 -1.87 13.73 4.60
C ALA A 61 -1.11 13.69 3.29
N ALA A 62 -0.60 14.84 2.82
CA ALA A 62 0.21 14.92 1.61
C ALA A 62 1.49 14.08 1.74
N VAL A 63 2.22 14.26 2.85
CA VAL A 63 3.47 13.54 3.12
C VAL A 63 3.21 12.05 3.34
N SER A 64 2.13 11.69 4.05
CA SER A 64 1.72 10.30 4.22
C SER A 64 1.42 9.63 2.88
N SER A 65 0.61 10.28 2.02
CA SER A 65 0.25 9.76 0.71
C SER A 65 1.46 9.68 -0.24
N ALA A 66 2.34 10.68 -0.22
CA ALA A 66 3.60 10.65 -0.98
C ALA A 66 4.55 9.53 -0.50
N SER A 67 4.63 9.30 0.81
CA SER A 67 5.44 8.22 1.37
C SER A 67 4.92 6.84 0.98
N PHE A 68 3.60 6.67 0.90
CA PHE A 68 2.96 5.47 0.39
C PHE A 68 3.25 5.25 -1.09
N ALA A 69 3.12 6.30 -1.91
CA ALA A 69 3.46 6.23 -3.33
C ALA A 69 4.92 5.83 -3.54
N ALA A 70 5.84 6.47 -2.81
CA ALA A 70 7.27 6.15 -2.88
C ALA A 70 7.55 4.71 -2.47
N LEU A 71 6.90 4.22 -1.40
CA LEU A 71 7.01 2.82 -0.96
C LEU A 71 6.56 1.85 -2.06
N LEU A 72 5.40 2.08 -2.67
CA LEU A 72 4.87 1.24 -3.75
C LEU A 72 5.79 1.26 -4.98
N ILE A 73 6.36 2.41 -5.34
CA ILE A 73 7.31 2.51 -6.44
C ILE A 73 8.59 1.74 -6.12
N ILE A 74 9.13 1.88 -4.90
CA ILE A 74 10.29 1.11 -4.45
C ILE A 74 10.00 -0.38 -4.50
N LEU A 75 8.88 -0.84 -3.95
CA LEU A 75 8.54 -2.26 -3.96
C LEU A 75 8.34 -2.77 -5.39
N ALA A 76 7.62 -2.05 -6.24
CA ALA A 76 7.40 -2.41 -7.64
C ALA A 76 8.71 -2.55 -8.42
N THR A 77 9.65 -1.61 -8.26
CA THR A 77 10.97 -1.69 -8.90
C THR A 77 11.81 -2.86 -8.38
N LEU A 78 11.57 -3.28 -7.14
CA LEU A 78 12.27 -4.39 -6.50
C LEU A 78 11.58 -5.75 -6.68
N LEU A 79 10.33 -5.81 -7.16
CA LEU A 79 9.57 -7.07 -7.37
C LEU A 79 10.31 -8.06 -8.29
N THR A 80 11.13 -7.55 -9.20
CA THR A 80 11.97 -8.37 -10.09
C THR A 80 13.15 -9.02 -9.37
N ARG A 81 13.55 -8.47 -8.21
CA ARG A 81 14.62 -9.03 -7.38
C ARG A 81 14.09 -10.24 -6.62
N ARG A 82 14.76 -11.39 -6.76
CA ARG A 82 14.36 -12.68 -6.18
C ARG A 82 14.54 -12.81 -4.66
N HIS A 83 14.59 -11.70 -3.92
CA HIS A 83 14.75 -11.72 -2.46
C HIS A 83 13.42 -12.00 -1.74
N ARG A 84 13.44 -12.91 -0.77
CA ARG A 84 12.27 -13.21 0.07
C ARG A 84 11.69 -11.99 0.76
N TRP A 85 12.55 -11.09 1.24
CA TRP A 85 12.11 -9.91 1.96
C TRP A 85 11.24 -8.98 1.09
N VAL A 86 11.44 -8.92 -0.24
CA VAL A 86 10.60 -8.10 -1.14
C VAL A 86 9.17 -8.59 -1.13
N ARG A 87 8.97 -9.91 -1.27
CA ARG A 87 7.66 -10.54 -1.18
C ARG A 87 6.99 -10.27 0.17
N ILE A 88 7.76 -10.39 1.25
CA ILE A 88 7.25 -10.14 2.61
C ILE A 88 6.85 -8.67 2.77
N ALA A 89 7.71 -7.73 2.36
CA ALA A 89 7.43 -6.30 2.43
C ALA A 89 6.20 -5.92 1.59
N GLN A 90 6.02 -6.52 0.42
CA GLN A 90 4.81 -6.34 -0.40
C GLN A 90 3.56 -6.80 0.36
N MET A 91 3.56 -8.04 0.89
CA MET A 91 2.41 -8.57 1.62
C MET A 91 2.11 -7.78 2.89
N VAL A 92 3.14 -7.33 3.62
CA VAL A 92 2.98 -6.48 4.81
C VAL A 92 2.39 -5.13 4.43
N THR A 93 2.86 -4.51 3.35
CA THR A 93 2.36 -3.21 2.89
C THR A 93 0.88 -3.29 2.51
N LEU A 94 0.52 -4.28 1.69
CA LEU A 94 -0.88 -4.52 1.30
C LEU A 94 -1.75 -4.89 2.50
N GLY A 95 -1.28 -5.77 3.39
CA GLY A 95 -2.00 -6.15 4.61
C GLY A 95 -2.25 -4.97 5.55
N THR A 96 -1.27 -4.07 5.67
CA THR A 96 -1.41 -2.83 6.44
C THR A 96 -2.43 -1.90 5.78
N ALA A 97 -2.42 -1.79 4.46
CA ALA A 97 -3.42 -0.99 3.74
C ALA A 97 -4.84 -1.53 3.93
N ILE A 98 -4.99 -2.86 3.88
CA ILE A 98 -6.26 -3.53 4.16
C ILE A 98 -6.74 -3.20 5.58
N ALA A 99 -5.87 -3.32 6.58
CA ALA A 99 -6.21 -3.03 7.97
C ALA A 99 -6.65 -1.57 8.17
N ILE A 100 -5.89 -0.61 7.65
CA ILE A 100 -6.21 0.83 7.73
C ILE A 100 -7.55 1.12 7.03
N GLY A 101 -7.77 0.56 5.83
CA GLY A 101 -9.01 0.71 5.08
C GLY A 101 -10.22 0.10 5.81
N ALA A 102 -10.07 -1.10 6.36
CA ALA A 102 -11.11 -1.78 7.12
C ALA A 102 -11.50 -1.01 8.39
N VAL A 103 -10.52 -0.52 9.16
CA VAL A 103 -10.77 0.33 10.34
C VAL A 103 -11.50 1.61 9.93
N SER A 104 -11.09 2.24 8.84
CA SER A 104 -11.74 3.45 8.33
C SER A 104 -13.20 3.21 7.95
N LEU A 105 -13.50 2.09 7.27
CA LEU A 105 -14.87 1.71 6.90
C LEU A 105 -15.73 1.38 8.13
N LEU A 106 -15.15 0.69 9.12
CA LEU A 106 -15.84 0.35 10.36
C LEU A 106 -16.21 1.61 11.15
N LEU A 107 -15.30 2.57 11.27
CA LEU A 107 -15.58 3.85 11.91
C LEU A 107 -16.69 4.61 11.16
N ALA A 108 -16.63 4.63 9.83
CA ALA A 108 -17.66 5.27 9.01
C ALA A 108 -19.06 4.66 9.19
N ALA A 109 -19.14 3.35 9.47
CA ALA A 109 -20.38 2.62 9.70
C ALA A 109 -20.94 2.79 11.12
N VAL A 110 -20.05 2.91 12.12
CA VAL A 110 -20.44 2.93 13.55
C VAL A 110 -20.69 4.34 14.08
N LEU A 111 -19.97 5.35 13.59
CA LEU A 111 -20.08 6.71 14.11
C LEU A 111 -21.39 7.38 13.64
N PRO A 112 -22.14 8.03 14.54
CA PRO A 112 -23.40 8.68 14.19
C PRO A 112 -23.17 9.85 13.22
N GLY A 113 -24.07 10.01 12.23
CA GLY A 113 -23.99 11.06 11.21
C GLY A 113 -22.96 10.81 10.10
N GLN A 114 -22.21 9.71 10.18
CA GLN A 114 -21.14 9.40 9.25
C GLN A 114 -21.64 8.60 8.02
N GLY A 115 -22.27 7.45 8.23
CA GLY A 115 -22.89 6.65 7.16
C GLY A 115 -21.92 6.10 6.09
N LEU A 116 -22.30 4.99 5.46
CA LEU A 116 -21.55 4.44 4.33
C LEU A 116 -21.92 5.19 3.05
N GLN A 117 -20.96 5.92 2.49
CA GLN A 117 -21.12 6.60 1.20
C GLN A 117 -20.85 5.65 0.03
N ILE A 118 -21.20 6.05 -1.19
CA ILE A 118 -20.90 5.27 -2.41
C ILE A 118 -19.39 5.01 -2.55
N SER A 119 -18.55 5.93 -2.08
CA SER A 119 -17.09 5.76 -2.01
C SER A 119 -16.62 4.61 -1.10
N ALA A 120 -17.49 4.08 -0.23
CA ALA A 120 -17.19 2.88 0.55
C ALA A 120 -17.11 1.63 -0.35
N LEU A 121 -17.92 1.55 -1.41
CA LEU A 121 -17.88 0.43 -2.36
C LEU A 121 -16.56 0.40 -3.13
N SER A 122 -16.07 1.55 -3.58
CA SER A 122 -14.76 1.64 -4.24
C SER A 122 -13.63 1.30 -3.27
N ALA A 123 -13.71 1.75 -2.02
CA ALA A 123 -12.77 1.35 -0.98
C ALA A 123 -12.76 -0.17 -0.77
N VAL A 124 -13.93 -0.80 -0.60
CA VAL A 124 -14.05 -2.26 -0.48
C VAL A 124 -13.44 -2.98 -1.68
N LEU A 125 -13.72 -2.51 -2.90
CA LEU A 125 -13.14 -3.09 -4.12
C LEU A 125 -11.60 -3.04 -4.10
N VAL A 126 -11.01 -1.91 -3.69
CA VAL A 126 -9.55 -1.77 -3.54
C VAL A 126 -9.01 -2.77 -2.52
N LEU A 127 -9.67 -2.96 -1.37
CA LEU A 127 -9.25 -3.93 -0.35
C LEU A 127 -9.33 -5.38 -0.87
N LEU A 128 -10.35 -5.69 -1.68
CA LEU A 128 -10.49 -7.01 -2.31
C LEU A 128 -9.37 -7.28 -3.31
N VAL A 129 -8.99 -6.28 -4.12
CA VAL A 129 -7.86 -6.41 -5.04
C VAL A 129 -6.54 -6.56 -4.27
N ASP A 130 -6.33 -5.81 -3.19
CA ASP A 130 -5.17 -5.98 -2.31
C ASP A 130 -5.09 -7.42 -1.76
N ALA A 131 -6.22 -7.96 -1.28
CA ALA A 131 -6.29 -9.33 -0.80
C ALA A 131 -5.99 -10.34 -1.91
N ALA A 132 -6.51 -10.13 -3.12
CA ALA A 132 -6.24 -10.98 -4.27
C ALA A 132 -4.76 -10.97 -4.65
N VAL A 133 -4.09 -9.82 -4.58
CA VAL A 133 -2.64 -9.71 -4.82
C VAL A 133 -1.85 -10.45 -3.73
N ILE A 134 -2.23 -10.34 -2.47
CA ILE A 134 -1.62 -11.13 -1.38
C ILE A 134 -1.76 -12.62 -1.67
N VAL A 135 -2.96 -13.10 -2.01
CA VAL A 135 -3.19 -14.50 -2.35
C VAL A 135 -2.32 -14.93 -3.52
N ALA A 136 -2.24 -14.14 -4.59
CA ALA A 136 -1.38 -14.42 -5.73
C ALA A 136 0.11 -14.52 -5.32
N MET A 137 0.56 -13.67 -4.40
CA MET A 137 1.93 -13.67 -3.87
C MET A 137 2.24 -14.88 -2.97
N THR A 138 1.22 -15.55 -2.43
CA THR A 138 1.38 -16.81 -1.65
C THR A 138 1.45 -18.08 -2.51
N GLY A 139 1.29 -17.96 -3.83
CA GLY A 139 1.35 -19.13 -4.72
C GLY A 139 2.73 -19.81 -4.71
N GLN A 140 2.75 -21.15 -4.77
CA GLN A 140 3.98 -21.96 -4.74
C GLN A 140 5.02 -21.51 -5.78
N ARG A 141 4.57 -21.16 -7.00
CA ARG A 141 5.46 -20.64 -8.07
C ARG A 141 6.11 -19.30 -7.70
N VAL A 142 5.41 -18.42 -7.01
CA VAL A 142 5.93 -17.13 -6.55
C VAL A 142 6.87 -17.32 -5.37
N ILE A 143 6.51 -18.20 -4.44
CA ILE A 143 7.39 -18.56 -3.31
C ILE A 143 8.72 -19.12 -3.82
N ALA A 144 8.68 -20.02 -4.80
CA ALA A 144 9.88 -20.59 -5.43
C ALA A 144 10.71 -19.54 -6.19
N TRP A 145 10.05 -18.54 -6.81
CA TRP A 145 10.74 -17.45 -7.48
C TRP A 145 11.57 -16.59 -6.51
N TYR A 146 11.00 -16.26 -5.35
CA TYR A 146 11.71 -15.52 -4.29
C TYR A 146 12.55 -16.47 -3.42
N SER A 147 13.53 -17.15 -4.02
CA SER A 147 14.32 -18.18 -3.34
C SER A 147 15.49 -17.63 -2.53
N VAL A 148 15.97 -16.41 -2.81
CA VAL A 148 17.17 -15.84 -2.18
C VAL A 148 16.91 -15.59 -0.68
N GLY A 149 17.72 -16.24 0.17
CA GLY A 149 17.48 -16.47 1.60
C GLY A 149 17.55 -15.26 2.52
N GLU A 150 17.79 -14.05 2.02
CA GLU A 150 17.79 -12.85 2.84
C GLU A 150 16.35 -12.46 3.20
N THR A 151 15.98 -12.71 4.46
CA THR A 151 14.64 -12.44 5.00
C THR A 151 14.53 -11.08 5.68
N ARG A 152 15.66 -10.43 5.98
CA ARG A 152 15.67 -9.14 6.66
C ARG A 152 15.25 -8.04 5.70
N ILE A 153 14.12 -7.40 5.99
CA ILE A 153 13.67 -6.22 5.26
C ILE A 153 14.62 -5.06 5.58
N PRO A 154 15.13 -4.32 4.58
CA PRO A 154 15.97 -3.15 4.82
C PRO A 154 15.28 -2.12 5.72
N ALA A 155 16.04 -1.50 6.63
CA ALA A 155 15.49 -0.58 7.63
C ALA A 155 14.73 0.61 7.02
N TYR A 156 15.17 1.11 5.87
CA TYR A 156 14.47 2.20 5.18
C TYR A 156 13.07 1.80 4.71
N VAL A 157 12.87 0.55 4.24
CA VAL A 157 11.55 0.05 3.81
C VAL A 157 10.63 -0.08 5.02
N VAL A 158 11.13 -0.66 6.11
CA VAL A 158 10.38 -0.78 7.37
C VAL A 158 10.02 0.60 7.91
N GLY A 159 10.96 1.55 7.89
CA GLY A 159 10.75 2.93 8.31
C GLY A 159 9.66 3.62 7.50
N THR A 160 9.66 3.48 6.17
CA THR A 160 8.63 4.05 5.31
C THR A 160 7.25 3.43 5.56
N ILE A 161 7.17 2.09 5.71
CA ILE A 161 5.92 1.40 6.08
C ILE A 161 5.39 1.94 7.41
N ALA A 162 6.24 1.99 8.44
CA ALA A 162 5.85 2.42 9.78
C ALA A 162 5.40 3.89 9.80
N PHE A 163 6.14 4.77 9.12
CA PHE A 163 5.80 6.19 9.02
C PHE A 163 4.45 6.39 8.32
N TRP A 164 4.23 5.75 7.17
CA TRP A 164 2.96 5.82 6.45
C TRP A 164 1.80 5.27 7.30
N ALA A 165 1.97 4.11 7.92
CA ALA A 165 0.93 3.49 8.74
C ALA A 165 0.59 4.35 9.97
N ALA A 166 1.60 4.86 10.67
CA ALA A 166 1.42 5.71 11.86
C ALA A 166 0.74 7.04 11.51
N SER A 167 1.16 7.70 10.42
CA SER A 167 0.52 8.94 9.96
C SER A 167 -0.93 8.72 9.53
N SER A 168 -1.21 7.61 8.83
CA SER A 168 -2.59 7.23 8.45
C SER A 168 -3.46 6.98 9.67
N ALA A 169 -2.95 6.22 10.66
CA ALA A 169 -3.65 5.95 11.91
C ALA A 169 -3.91 7.24 12.71
N ALA A 170 -2.92 8.14 12.79
CA ALA A 170 -3.09 9.43 13.45
C ALA A 170 -4.20 10.27 12.80
N LEU A 171 -4.25 10.34 11.46
CA LEU A 171 -5.32 11.05 10.74
C LEU A 171 -6.70 10.43 11.02
N ILE A 172 -6.79 9.09 11.04
CA ILE A 172 -8.05 8.40 11.37
C ILE A 172 -8.50 8.75 12.79
N VAL A 173 -7.60 8.71 13.77
CA VAL A 173 -7.91 9.03 15.17
C VAL A 173 -8.34 10.49 15.33
N ILE A 174 -7.62 11.43 14.71
CA ILE A 174 -7.95 12.85 14.75
C ILE A 174 -9.37 13.09 14.21
N GLN A 175 -9.73 12.42 13.11
CA GLN A 175 -11.08 12.54 12.54
C GLN A 175 -12.16 11.84 13.37
N ALA A 176 -11.85 10.72 14.01
CA ALA A 176 -12.80 10.02 14.87
C ALA A 176 -13.10 10.77 16.17
N MET A 177 -12.19 11.64 16.62
CA MET A 177 -12.36 12.47 17.82
C MET A 177 -13.10 13.79 17.56
N ARG A 178 -13.40 14.11 16.30
CA ARG A 178 -14.17 15.29 15.89
C ARG A 178 -15.64 14.93 15.69
#